data_AF-A0A847DGY5-F1
#
_entry.id   AF-A0A847DGY5-F1
#
_cell.length_a   1.000
_cell.length_b   1.000
_cell.length_c   1.000
_cell.angle_alpha   90.00
_cell.angle_beta   90.00
_cell.angle_gamma   90.00
#
_symmetry.space_group_name_H-M   'P 1'
#
loop_
_entity.id
_entity.type
_entity.pdbx_description
1 polymer ?
#
loop_
_entity_poly.entity_id
_entity_poly.type
_entity_poly.pdbx_seq_one_letter_code
_entity_poly.pdbx_strand_id
1 'polypeptide(L)'
;MKLDNEAMLSALGIAYNQCAGNMQSIHDGFFAKAVAAGLAEKGGVTASIMAEKGISGIRNCLEGKAGFYNVYHGGDYDPQILIKELGERFETERIGFKPYPCCGQSHAEIAAVRMMLPAPAFTCSRWRPTVIW
;
A
#
# COMPACT_ATOMS: atom_id res chain seq x y z
N MET A 1 23.76 -3.17 2.18
CA MET A 1 23.54 -2.75 3.57
C MET A 1 23.12 -3.95 4.38
N LYS A 2 23.86 -4.28 5.43
CA LYS A 2 23.47 -5.24 6.47
C LYS A 2 23.35 -4.43 7.75
N LEU A 3 22.24 -3.72 7.89
CA LEU A 3 22.03 -2.83 9.03
C LEU A 3 21.90 -3.67 10.29
N ASP A 4 22.53 -3.23 11.37
CA ASP A 4 22.22 -3.74 12.71
C ASP A 4 20.87 -3.19 13.19
N ASN A 5 20.43 -3.63 14.38
CA ASN A 5 19.14 -3.22 14.92
C ASN A 5 19.03 -1.70 15.12
N GLU A 6 20.11 -1.05 15.54
CA GLU A 6 20.12 0.40 15.83
C GLU A 6 20.04 1.24 14.55
N ALA A 7 20.79 0.84 13.53
CA ALA A 7 20.74 1.46 12.21
C ALA A 7 19.41 1.19 11.52
N MET A 8 18.82 -0.01 11.70
CA MET A 8 17.49 -0.32 11.16
C MET A 8 16.39 0.54 11.81
N LEU A 9 16.41 0.73 13.13
CA LEU A 9 15.51 1.65 13.82
C LEU A 9 15.68 3.09 13.34
N SER A 10 16.93 3.53 13.15
CA SER A 10 17.22 4.87 12.61
C SER A 10 16.69 5.03 11.19
N ALA A 11 16.87 4.02 10.32
CA ALA A 11 16.35 4.03 8.96
C ALA A 11 14.81 4.15 8.95
N LEU A 12 14.11 3.38 9.79
CA LEU A 12 12.65 3.50 9.93
C LEU A 12 12.22 4.90 10.40
N GLY A 13 12.92 5.47 11.37
CA GLY A 13 12.63 6.82 11.86
C GLY A 13 12.86 7.91 10.79
N ILE A 14 13.93 7.81 10.01
CA ILE A 14 14.21 8.73 8.90
C ILE A 14 13.19 8.55 7.77
N ALA A 15 12.79 7.32 7.47
CA ALA A 15 11.76 7.03 6.47
C ALA A 15 10.40 7.61 6.90
N TYR A 16 10.03 7.48 8.18
CA TYR A 16 8.80 8.07 8.71
C TYR A 16 8.76 9.59 8.55
N ASN A 17 9.87 10.30 8.80
CA ASN A 17 9.93 11.75 8.59
C ASN A 17 9.73 12.19 7.13
N GLN A 18 9.88 11.27 6.18
CA GLN A 18 9.63 11.50 4.76
C GLN A 18 8.24 11.03 4.33
N CYS A 19 7.48 10.38 5.22
CA CYS A 19 6.17 9.85 4.91
C CYS A 19 5.20 11.00 4.63
N ALA A 20 4.60 10.97 3.45
CA ALA A 20 3.51 11.85 3.05
C ALA A 20 2.59 11.07 2.10
N GLY A 21 1.29 11.26 2.24
CA GLY A 21 0.33 10.60 1.36
C GLY A 21 -1.09 10.63 1.89
N ASN A 22 -2.05 10.72 0.98
CA ASN A 22 -3.48 10.60 1.24
C ASN A 22 -4.18 10.09 -0.03
N MET A 23 -5.50 9.90 0.04
CA MET A 23 -6.29 9.41 -1.10
C MET A 23 -6.70 10.49 -2.11
N GLN A 24 -6.28 11.75 -1.95
CA GLN A 24 -6.75 12.86 -2.78
C GLN A 24 -6.47 12.63 -4.27
N SER A 25 -5.29 12.13 -4.63
CA SER A 25 -4.95 11.84 -6.03
C SER A 25 -5.87 10.78 -6.67
N ILE A 26 -6.46 9.89 -5.86
CA ILE A 26 -7.44 8.90 -6.33
C ILE A 26 -8.77 9.61 -6.60
N HIS A 27 -9.22 10.46 -5.67
CA HIS A 27 -10.47 11.22 -5.82
C HIS A 27 -10.44 12.17 -7.03
N ASP A 28 -9.30 12.82 -7.25
CA ASP A 28 -9.12 13.74 -8.37
C ASP A 28 -8.84 13.01 -9.71
N GLY A 29 -8.56 11.70 -9.67
CA GLY A 29 -8.27 10.90 -10.88
C GLY A 29 -6.91 11.19 -11.53
N PHE A 30 -5.92 11.69 -10.76
CA PHE A 30 -4.63 12.08 -11.29
C PHE A 30 -3.55 10.99 -11.18
N PHE A 31 -2.58 11.06 -12.10
CA PHE A 31 -1.42 10.16 -12.17
C PHE A 31 -0.48 10.24 -10.96
N ALA A 32 -0.62 11.26 -10.11
CA ALA A 32 0.19 11.44 -8.90
C ALA A 32 0.16 10.22 -7.97
N LYS A 33 -0.91 9.41 -8.00
CA LYS A 33 -0.98 8.12 -7.31
C LYS A 33 0.21 7.20 -7.65
N ALA A 34 0.58 7.11 -8.92
CA ALA A 34 1.69 6.25 -9.35
C ALA A 34 3.05 6.79 -8.88
N VAL A 35 3.21 8.12 -8.90
CA VAL A 35 4.42 8.81 -8.46
C VAL A 35 4.67 8.58 -6.96
N ALA A 36 3.60 8.56 -6.15
CA ALA A 36 3.71 8.35 -4.71
C ALA A 36 4.42 7.03 -4.34
N ALA A 37 4.20 5.95 -5.08
CA ALA A 37 4.88 4.67 -4.85
C ALA A 37 6.39 4.78 -5.08
N GLY A 38 6.81 5.39 -6.19
CA GLY A 38 8.24 5.59 -6.48
C GLY A 38 8.94 6.52 -5.49
N LEU A 39 8.24 7.54 -4.99
CA LEU A 39 8.76 8.41 -3.93
C LEU A 39 8.93 7.66 -2.60
N ALA A 40 8.00 6.77 -2.25
CA ALA A 40 8.12 5.93 -1.06
C ALA A 40 9.33 4.99 -1.14
N GLU A 41 9.53 4.32 -2.28
CA GLU A 41 10.70 3.45 -2.51
C GLU A 41 12.02 4.22 -2.40
N LYS A 42 12.10 5.39 -3.06
CA LYS A 42 13.26 6.28 -2.95
C LYS A 42 13.54 6.69 -1.51
N GLY A 43 12.49 7.04 -0.75
CA GLY A 43 12.59 7.45 0.64
C GLY A 43 13.18 6.37 1.53
N GLY A 44 12.74 5.12 1.38
CA GLY A 44 13.25 3.98 2.14
C GLY A 44 14.71 3.64 1.84
N VAL A 45 15.10 3.62 0.56
CA VAL A 45 16.50 3.39 0.16
C VAL A 45 17.40 4.50 0.69
N THR A 46 16.95 5.75 0.55
CA THR A 46 17.70 6.93 1.01
C THR A 46 17.85 6.93 2.54
N ALA A 47 16.79 6.61 3.27
CA ALA A 47 16.80 6.50 4.73
C ALA A 47 17.77 5.41 5.21
N SER A 48 17.80 4.25 4.52
CA SER A 48 18.73 3.16 4.83
C SER A 48 20.18 3.58 4.63
N ILE A 49 20.48 4.29 3.53
CA ILE A 49 21.83 4.85 3.28
C ILE A 49 22.23 5.86 4.36
N MET A 50 21.32 6.73 4.75
CA MET A 50 21.56 7.73 5.80
C MET A 50 21.89 7.05 7.14
N ALA A 51 21.12 6.03 7.51
CA ALA A 51 21.35 5.26 8.73
C ALA A 51 22.67 4.48 8.70
N GLU A 52 23.03 3.85 7.57
CA GLU A 52 24.34 3.18 7.39
C GLU A 52 25.50 4.17 7.59
N LYS A 53 25.29 5.45 7.26
CA LYS A 53 26.26 6.54 7.47
C LYS A 53 26.23 7.16 8.88
N GLY A 54 25.45 6.59 9.81
CA GLY A 54 25.38 7.03 11.21
C GLY A 54 24.40 8.17 11.49
N ILE A 55 23.51 8.51 10.56
CA ILE A 55 22.44 9.48 10.83
C ILE A 55 21.38 8.80 11.70
N SER A 56 21.11 9.40 12.86
CA SER A 56 20.10 8.91 13.80
C SER A 56 18.68 9.26 13.35
N GLY A 57 17.77 8.29 13.43
CA GLY A 57 16.34 8.50 13.25
C GLY A 57 15.57 8.62 14.57
N ILE A 58 14.32 9.07 14.49
CA ILE A 58 13.39 9.00 15.62
C ILE A 58 13.12 7.54 16.01
N ARG A 59 13.02 7.25 17.32
CA ARG A 59 12.93 5.87 17.81
C ARG A 59 11.51 5.32 17.83
N ASN A 60 10.54 6.13 18.27
CA ASN A 60 9.14 5.73 18.41
C ASN A 60 8.31 6.17 17.21
N CYS A 61 8.75 5.83 16.00
CA CYS A 61 8.11 6.29 14.76
C CYS A 61 6.71 5.71 14.52
N LEU A 62 6.40 4.53 15.06
CA LEU A 62 5.09 3.88 14.90
C LEU A 62 4.13 4.25 16.04
N GLU A 63 4.53 4.00 17.29
CA GLU A 63 3.65 4.05 18.48
C GLU A 63 3.80 5.32 19.33
N GLY A 64 4.80 6.17 19.03
CA GLY A 64 5.04 7.40 19.79
C GLY A 64 3.85 8.36 19.76
N LYS A 65 3.82 9.36 20.64
CA LYS A 65 2.72 10.34 20.71
C LYS A 65 2.39 11.01 19.37
N ALA A 66 3.41 11.25 18.55
CA ALA A 66 3.30 11.73 17.17
C ALA A 66 3.77 10.68 16.15
N GLY A 67 3.63 9.41 16.48
CA GLY A 67 3.95 8.26 15.64
C GLY A 67 2.82 7.92 14.68
N PHE A 68 3.13 7.07 13.70
CA PHE A 68 2.27 6.73 12.58
C PHE A 68 0.85 6.32 12.98
N TYR A 69 0.69 5.42 13.96
CA TYR A 69 -0.64 4.94 14.34
C TYR A 69 -1.47 6.03 15.02
N ASN A 70 -0.85 6.87 15.83
CA ASN A 70 -1.56 7.99 16.46
C ASN A 70 -1.96 9.07 15.44
N VAL A 71 -1.08 9.39 14.48
CA VAL A 71 -1.32 10.45 13.50
C VAL A 71 -2.30 10.02 12.41
N TYR A 72 -2.16 8.81 11.86
CA TYR A 72 -2.93 8.36 10.69
C TYR A 72 -4.11 7.46 11.04
N HIS A 73 -4.09 6.81 12.19
CA HIS A 73 -5.16 5.89 12.64
C HIS A 73 -5.86 6.39 13.91
N GLY A 74 -5.51 7.58 14.42
CA GLY A 74 -6.09 8.12 15.65
C GLY A 74 -5.80 7.26 16.89
N GLY A 75 -4.76 6.41 16.84
CA GLY A 75 -4.46 5.44 17.88
C GLY A 75 -5.33 4.18 17.87
N ASP A 76 -6.26 4.06 16.91
CA ASP A 76 -7.11 2.89 16.74
C ASP A 76 -6.42 1.85 15.84
N TYR A 77 -5.68 0.93 16.46
CA TYR A 77 -5.03 -0.18 15.80
C TYR A 77 -4.89 -1.36 16.75
N ASP A 78 -4.89 -2.59 16.21
CA ASP A 78 -4.60 -3.81 16.95
C ASP A 78 -3.17 -4.29 16.63
N PRO A 79 -2.22 -4.21 17.59
CA PRO A 79 -0.87 -4.72 17.40
C PRO A 79 -0.81 -6.20 17.03
N GLN A 80 -1.78 -7.02 17.48
CA GLN A 80 -1.79 -8.45 17.21
C GLN A 80 -2.00 -8.76 15.74
N ILE A 81 -2.74 -7.93 15.00
CA ILE A 81 -2.88 -8.07 13.54
C ILE A 81 -1.52 -7.94 12.84
N LEU A 82 -0.62 -7.13 13.39
CA LEU A 82 0.67 -6.79 12.79
C LEU A 82 1.76 -7.81 13.09
N ILE A 83 1.79 -8.36 14.31
CA ILE A 83 2.89 -9.19 14.81
C ILE A 83 2.55 -10.68 14.91
N LYS A 84 1.27 -11.05 14.79
CA LYS A 84 0.85 -12.45 14.80
C LYS A 84 1.50 -13.19 13.61
N GLU A 85 2.00 -14.40 13.88
CA GLU A 85 2.63 -15.28 12.88
C GLU A 85 3.87 -14.67 12.20
N LEU A 86 4.49 -13.65 12.80
CA LEU A 86 5.71 -13.04 12.25
C LEU A 86 6.84 -14.07 12.18
N GLY A 87 7.38 -14.30 10.98
CA GLY A 87 8.41 -15.30 10.72
C GLY A 87 7.86 -16.70 10.40
N GLU A 88 6.57 -16.94 10.59
CA GLU A 88 5.90 -18.20 10.25
C GLU A 88 5.06 -18.05 8.97
N ARG A 89 4.35 -16.94 8.83
CA ARG A 89 3.50 -16.63 7.68
C ARG A 89 4.06 -15.44 6.89
N PHE A 90 4.20 -15.63 5.59
CA PHE A 90 4.62 -14.59 4.66
C PHE A 90 3.48 -14.21 3.71
N GLU A 91 3.01 -12.96 3.78
CA GLU A 91 1.93 -12.47 2.91
C GLU A 91 2.29 -12.46 1.41
N THR A 92 3.58 -12.54 1.08
CA THR A 92 4.05 -12.64 -0.32
C THR A 92 3.44 -13.82 -1.06
N GLU A 93 3.18 -14.93 -0.38
CA GLU A 93 2.53 -16.12 -0.96
C GLU A 93 1.05 -15.90 -1.27
N ARG A 94 0.44 -14.85 -0.71
CA ARG A 94 -0.97 -14.48 -0.88
C ARG A 94 -1.17 -13.29 -1.82
N ILE A 95 -0.12 -12.84 -2.50
CA ILE A 95 -0.23 -11.76 -3.49
C ILE A 95 -0.99 -12.24 -4.72
N GLY A 96 -2.09 -11.56 -5.04
CA GLY A 96 -2.86 -11.80 -6.26
C GLY A 96 -2.30 -11.03 -7.46
N PHE A 97 -2.28 -11.68 -8.63
CA PHE A 97 -2.01 -11.01 -9.90
C PHE A 97 -3.29 -10.40 -10.47
N LYS A 98 -3.21 -9.16 -10.93
CA LYS A 98 -4.36 -8.46 -11.50
C LYS A 98 -4.66 -8.96 -12.92
N PRO A 99 -5.84 -9.56 -13.19
CA PRO A 99 -6.23 -9.90 -14.55
C PRO A 99 -6.56 -8.68 -15.41
N TYR A 100 -6.95 -7.56 -14.78
CA TYR A 100 -7.38 -6.34 -15.47
C TYR A 100 -6.70 -5.08 -14.88
N PRO A 101 -6.33 -4.09 -15.71
CA PRO A 101 -5.63 -2.86 -15.29
C PRO A 101 -6.61 -1.83 -14.69
N CYS A 102 -7.42 -2.23 -13.73
CA CYS A 102 -8.39 -1.38 -13.04
C CYS A 102 -8.30 -1.53 -11.51
N CYS A 103 -9.16 -0.81 -10.78
CA CYS A 103 -9.31 -0.99 -9.34
C CYS A 103 -9.68 -2.44 -9.02
N GLY A 104 -9.11 -3.01 -7.95
CA GLY A 104 -9.37 -4.41 -7.57
C GLY A 104 -10.85 -4.67 -7.28
N GLN A 105 -11.59 -3.65 -6.81
CA GLN A 105 -13.03 -3.75 -6.54
C GLN A 105 -13.84 -4.10 -7.80
N SER A 106 -13.44 -3.58 -8.97
CA SER A 106 -14.14 -3.83 -10.23
C SER A 106 -13.88 -5.22 -10.84
N HIS A 107 -12.96 -6.00 -10.28
CA HIS A 107 -12.57 -7.29 -10.87
C HIS A 107 -13.69 -8.33 -10.78
N ALA A 108 -14.40 -8.37 -9.65
CA ALA A 108 -15.52 -9.28 -9.43
C ALA A 108 -16.66 -9.01 -10.43
N GLU A 109 -16.94 -7.74 -10.69
CA GLU A 109 -17.96 -7.30 -11.65
C GLU A 109 -17.61 -7.72 -13.08
N ILE A 110 -16.36 -7.48 -13.50
CA ILE A 110 -15.87 -7.89 -14.84
C ILE A 110 -15.97 -9.41 -14.99
N ALA A 111 -15.58 -10.16 -13.96
CA ALA A 111 -15.66 -11.62 -13.98
C ALA A 111 -17.11 -12.10 -14.09
N ALA A 112 -18.03 -11.53 -13.30
CA ALA A 112 -19.45 -11.89 -13.32
C ALA A 112 -20.07 -11.64 -14.70
N VAL A 113 -19.83 -10.46 -15.28
CA VAL A 113 -20.31 -10.15 -16.63
C VAL A 113 -19.75 -11.17 -17.62
N ARG A 114 -18.45 -11.48 -17.58
CA ARG A 114 -17.82 -12.42 -18.50
C ARG A 114 -18.36 -13.85 -18.39
N MET A 115 -18.82 -14.28 -17.21
CA MET A 115 -19.47 -15.58 -17.01
C MET A 115 -20.89 -15.62 -17.60
N MET A 116 -21.61 -14.49 -17.60
CA MET A 116 -22.96 -14.37 -18.17
C MET A 116 -22.96 -14.21 -19.69
N LEU A 117 -21.83 -13.84 -20.29
CA LEU A 117 -21.70 -13.67 -21.74
C LEU A 117 -21.51 -15.03 -22.44
N PRO A 118 -22.47 -15.51 -23.27
CA PRO A 118 -22.14 -16.56 -24.22
C PRO A 118 -21.15 -16.00 -25.25
N ALA A 119 -20.08 -16.75 -25.53
CA ALA A 119 -19.19 -16.43 -26.65
C ALA A 119 -19.98 -16.64 -27.96
N PRO A 120 -20.32 -15.62 -28.80
CA PRO A 120 -20.15 -14.16 -28.75
C PRO A 120 -21.50 -13.41 -28.98
N ALA A 121 -22.21 -12.93 -27.96
CA ALA A 121 -23.53 -12.30 -28.16
C ALA A 121 -23.69 -10.81 -27.78
N PHE A 122 -22.69 -10.18 -27.16
CA PHE A 122 -22.80 -8.78 -26.74
C PHE A 122 -21.86 -7.88 -27.54
N THR A 123 -22.43 -7.21 -28.53
CA THR A 123 -21.85 -6.02 -29.16
C THR A 123 -22.31 -4.78 -28.39
N CYS A 124 -21.53 -3.69 -28.44
CA CYS A 124 -21.87 -2.39 -27.82
C CYS A 124 -23.31 -1.93 -28.14
N SER A 125 -23.81 -2.27 -29.33
CA SER A 125 -25.18 -1.97 -29.78
C SER A 125 -26.32 -2.73 -29.07
N ARG A 126 -26.02 -3.77 -28.28
CA ARG A 126 -27.03 -4.61 -27.59
C ARG A 126 -26.97 -4.51 -26.07
N TRP A 127 -26.04 -3.73 -25.52
CA TRP A 127 -25.88 -3.57 -24.07
C TRP A 127 -27.03 -2.73 -23.48
N ARG A 128 -27.74 -3.28 -22.50
CA ARG A 128 -28.69 -2.53 -21.64
C ARG A 128 -27.98 -2.19 -20.33
N PRO A 129 -28.21 -1.00 -19.73
CA PRO A 129 -27.54 -0.63 -18.49
C PRO A 129 -27.76 -1.70 -17.43
N THR A 130 -26.66 -2.27 -16.94
CA THR A 130 -26.68 -3.20 -15.81
C THR A 130 -26.36 -2.39 -14.57
N VAL A 131 -27.25 -2.41 -13.57
CA VAL A 131 -27.01 -1.72 -12.30
C VAL A 131 -26.03 -2.56 -11.48
N ILE A 132 -24.88 -1.98 -11.19
CA ILE A 132 -23.94 -2.48 -10.20
C ILE A 132 -24.17 -1.61 -8.97
N TRP A 133 -24.64 -2.22 -7.88
CA TRP A 133 -24.94 -1.54 -6.61
C TRP A 133 -23.67 -1.29 -5.80
#